data_AF-A0A0X3PIU0-F1
#
_entry.id   AF-A0A0X3PIU0-F1
#
_cell.length_a   1.000
_cell.length_b   1.000
_cell.length_c   1.000
_cell.angle_alpha   90.00
_cell.angle_beta   90.00
_cell.angle_gamma   90.00
#
_symmetry.space_group_name_H-M   'P 1'
#
loop_
_entity.id
_entity.type
_entity.pdbx_description
1 polymer ?
#
loop_
_entity_poly.entity_id
_entity_poly.type
_entity_poly.pdbx_seq_one_letter_code
_entity_poly.pdbx_strand_id
1 'polypeptide(L)'
;VKVYELGCVSTILDKLRPGDNLQVSLPVGNMFPSVLLGCPGGFDEDSLRPWRYIYMLAGGSGITPFLRVLLLNSHFSSIDEKKTATAPKLRLLWFNRTLDDIVLEDELSQYASRLHPR
;
A
#
# COMPACT_ATOMS: atom_id res chain seq x y z
N VAL A 1 9.74 1.99 10.18
CA VAL A 1 10.91 1.45 9.42
C VAL A 1 11.36 0.18 10.13
N LYS A 2 11.66 -0.93 9.42
CA LYS A 2 12.16 -2.14 10.10
C LYS A 2 13.58 -1.89 10.60
N VAL A 3 13.83 -2.17 11.88
CA VAL A 3 15.14 -2.02 12.49
C VAL A 3 15.95 -3.28 12.23
N TYR A 4 17.13 -3.12 11.64
CA TYR A 4 18.11 -4.18 11.47
C TYR A 4 19.24 -3.91 12.45
N GLU A 5 19.58 -4.90 13.29
CA GLU A 5 20.56 -4.78 14.37
C GLU A 5 21.92 -4.26 13.89
N LEU A 6 22.41 -4.77 12.76
CA LEU A 6 23.66 -4.35 12.12
C LEU A 6 23.45 -3.30 11.02
N GLY A 7 22.25 -2.71 10.93
CA GLY A 7 21.88 -1.75 9.89
C GLY A 7 22.36 -0.33 10.22
N CYS A 8 23.21 0.22 9.35
CA CYS A 8 23.77 1.57 9.54
C CYS A 8 22.68 2.65 9.67
N VAL A 9 21.71 2.68 8.76
CA VAL A 9 20.67 3.73 8.74
C VAL A 9 19.53 3.42 9.72
N SER A 10 19.07 2.17 9.76
CA SER A 10 17.90 1.81 10.57
C SER A 10 18.13 2.01 12.07
N THR A 11 19.36 1.80 12.55
CA THR A 11 19.71 2.03 13.97
C THR A 11 19.82 3.51 14.32
N ILE A 12 20.20 4.36 13.36
CA ILE A 12 20.17 5.82 13.54
C ILE A 12 18.72 6.30 13.64
N LEU A 13 17.86 5.83 12.73
CA LEU A 13 16.44 6.18 12.72
C LEU A 13 15.70 5.73 13.99
N ASP A 14 16.07 4.57 14.54
CA ASP A 14 15.50 4.04 15.79
C ASP A 14 15.82 4.89 17.03
N LYS A 15 16.91 5.66 16.99
CA LYS A 15 17.35 6.52 18.11
C LYS A 15 16.81 7.94 18.04
N LEU A 16 16.07 8.29 16.98
CA LEU A 16 15.49 9.62 16.81
C LEU A 16 14.46 9.92 17.91
N ARG A 17 14.47 11.17 18.38
CA ARG A 17 13.56 11.67 19.41
C ARG A 17 12.68 12.78 18.84
N PRO A 18 11.49 13.00 19.42
CA PRO A 18 10.68 14.17 19.08
C PRO A 18 11.50 15.47 19.25
N GLY A 19 11.56 16.29 18.19
CA GLY A 19 12.35 17.52 18.15
C GLY A 19 13.67 17.41 17.37
N ASP A 20 14.12 16.20 17.05
CA ASP A 20 15.28 16.01 16.17
C ASP A 20 14.94 16.40 14.72
N ASN A 21 15.95 16.86 13.98
CA ASN A 21 15.81 17.22 12.58
C ASN A 21 16.23 16.05 11.68
N LEU A 22 15.38 15.72 10.69
CA LEU A 22 15.66 14.74 9.66
C LEU A 22 15.56 15.41 8.28
N GLN A 23 16.59 15.27 7.47
CA GLN A 23 16.54 15.71 6.07
C GLN A 23 15.81 14.65 5.23
N VAL A 24 14.81 15.08 4.46
CA VAL A 24 14.01 14.22 3.59
C VAL A 24 14.11 14.72 2.15
N SER A 25 14.40 13.82 1.21
CA SER A 25 14.42 14.14 -0.22
C SER A 25 13.01 14.25 -0.80
N LEU A 26 12.91 14.72 -2.05
CA LEU A 26 11.67 14.62 -2.81
C LEU A 26 11.27 13.14 -3.04
N PRO A 27 9.97 12.85 -3.27
CA PRO A 27 9.51 11.51 -3.62
C PRO A 27 10.18 10.98 -4.89
N VAL A 28 10.56 9.71 -4.89
CA VAL A 28 11.15 9.01 -6.03
C VAL A 28 10.46 7.66 -6.22
N GLY A 29 10.21 7.28 -7.46
CA GLY A 29 9.63 5.98 -7.81
C GLY A 29 8.63 6.06 -8.97
N ASN A 30 8.27 4.89 -9.51
CA ASN A 30 7.38 4.77 -10.67
C ASN A 30 6.02 4.13 -10.32
N MET A 31 5.74 3.93 -9.03
CA MET A 31 4.45 3.42 -8.58
C MET A 31 3.51 4.59 -8.31
N PHE A 32 2.62 4.85 -9.28
CA PHE A 32 1.64 5.93 -9.20
C PHE A 32 0.24 5.37 -8.88
N PRO A 33 -0.67 6.20 -8.34
CA PRO A 33 -2.07 5.82 -8.14
C PRO A 33 -2.77 5.30 -9.40
N SER A 34 -2.30 5.69 -10.60
CA SER A 34 -2.76 5.17 -11.89
C SER A 34 -2.62 3.66 -12.03
N VAL A 35 -1.82 2.99 -11.19
CA VAL A 35 -1.78 1.53 -11.09
C VAL A 35 -3.16 0.93 -10.83
N LEU A 36 -4.06 1.66 -10.13
CA LEU A 36 -5.43 1.24 -9.89
C LEU A 36 -6.31 1.30 -11.15
N LEU A 37 -5.92 2.08 -12.16
CA LEU A 37 -6.75 2.43 -13.31
C LEU A 37 -6.48 1.59 -14.57
N GLY A 38 -5.53 0.65 -14.57
CA GLY A 38 -5.29 -0.20 -15.75
C GLY A 38 -4.10 0.19 -16.63
N CYS A 39 -3.37 1.27 -16.32
CA CYS A 39 -2.35 1.83 -17.22
C CYS A 39 -0.93 1.81 -16.61
N PRO A 40 -0.21 0.69 -16.64
CA PRO A 40 1.21 0.68 -16.34
C PRO A 40 1.98 1.16 -17.59
N GLY A 41 2.25 2.46 -17.70
CA GLY A 41 3.29 2.96 -18.62
C GLY A 41 2.89 3.82 -19.83
N GLY A 42 1.68 4.36 -19.92
CA GLY A 42 1.34 5.32 -20.96
C GLY A 42 -0.15 5.65 -21.01
N PHE A 43 -0.46 6.92 -21.30
CA PHE A 43 -1.81 7.37 -21.63
C PHE A 43 -2.05 7.11 -23.12
N ASP A 44 -2.45 5.88 -23.46
CA ASP A 44 -3.05 5.60 -24.75
C ASP A 44 -4.56 5.46 -24.51
N GLU A 45 -5.31 6.53 -24.84
CA GLU A 45 -6.72 6.73 -24.45
C GLU A 45 -7.64 5.57 -24.87
N ASP A 46 -7.28 4.81 -25.91
CA ASP A 46 -8.08 3.72 -26.47
C ASP A 46 -7.91 2.37 -25.74
N SER A 47 -7.04 2.27 -24.72
CA SER A 47 -6.70 1.01 -24.05
C SER A 47 -7.01 0.95 -22.56
N LEU A 48 -7.78 1.91 -22.03
CA LEU A 48 -8.22 1.98 -20.63
C LEU A 48 -9.18 0.84 -20.27
N ARG A 49 -8.64 -0.36 -20.02
CA ARG A 49 -9.39 -1.45 -19.39
C ARG A 49 -9.09 -1.45 -17.89
N PRO A 50 -10.08 -1.13 -17.04
CA PRO A 50 -9.87 -1.15 -15.59
C PRO A 50 -9.51 -2.57 -15.14
N TRP A 51 -8.57 -2.67 -14.20
CA TRP A 51 -8.21 -3.95 -13.61
C TRP A 51 -9.42 -4.56 -12.91
N ARG A 52 -9.71 -5.84 -13.18
CA ARG A 52 -10.70 -6.57 -12.40
C ARG A 52 -10.15 -7.01 -11.04
N TYR A 53 -8.85 -7.35 -11.01
CA TYR A 53 -8.15 -7.82 -9.83
C TYR A 53 -6.76 -7.19 -9.76
N ILE A 54 -6.31 -6.86 -8.56
CA ILE A 54 -4.92 -6.47 -8.29
C ILE A 54 -4.39 -7.40 -7.21
N TYR A 55 -3.31 -8.12 -7.54
CA TYR A 55 -2.61 -9.02 -6.63
C TYR A 55 -1.36 -8.31 -6.11
N MET A 56 -1.24 -8.25 -4.79
CA MET A 56 -0.14 -7.61 -4.08
C MET A 56 0.61 -8.70 -3.31
N LEU A 57 1.90 -8.82 -3.56
CA LEU A 57 2.78 -9.80 -2.93
C LEU A 57 3.82 -9.03 -2.12
N ALA A 58 3.78 -9.16 -0.80
CA ALA A 58 4.64 -8.41 0.12
C ALA A 58 5.45 -9.35 1.00
N GLY A 59 6.72 -9.02 1.24
CA GLY A 59 7.55 -9.69 2.24
C GLY A 59 8.01 -8.69 3.31
N GLY A 60 7.73 -8.96 4.58
CA GLY A 60 8.10 -8.08 5.70
C GLY A 60 7.68 -6.63 5.47
N SER A 61 8.61 -5.69 5.59
CA SER A 61 8.36 -4.26 5.35
C SER A 61 8.05 -3.89 3.89
N GLY A 62 8.13 -4.83 2.95
CA GLY A 62 7.71 -4.66 1.55
C GLY A 62 6.20 -4.44 1.37
N ILE A 63 5.41 -4.51 2.46
CA ILE A 63 3.99 -4.13 2.48
C ILE A 63 3.77 -2.62 2.29
N THR A 64 4.76 -1.80 2.65
CA THR A 64 4.64 -0.33 2.72
C THR A 64 4.12 0.36 1.45
N PRO A 65 4.57 0.03 0.21
CA PRO A 65 3.98 0.62 -1.00
C PRO A 65 2.48 0.28 -1.16
N PHE A 66 2.04 -0.90 -0.73
CA PHE A 66 0.66 -1.34 -0.87
C PHE A 66 -0.30 -0.70 0.13
N LEU A 67 0.18 -0.18 1.25
CA LEU A 67 -0.66 0.53 2.22
C LEU A 67 -1.37 1.73 1.55
N ARG A 68 -0.68 2.45 0.66
CA ARG A 68 -1.28 3.56 -0.10
C ARG A 68 -2.30 3.07 -1.12
N VAL A 69 -2.05 1.95 -1.78
CA VAL A 69 -2.99 1.32 -2.72
C VAL A 69 -4.29 0.93 -2.01
N LEU A 70 -4.17 0.29 -0.83
CA LEU A 70 -5.31 -0.09 0.01
C LEU A 70 -6.13 1.13 0.46
N LEU A 71 -5.46 2.18 0.93
CA LEU A 71 -6.09 3.44 1.34
C LEU A 71 -6.85 4.10 0.18
N LEU A 72 -6.21 4.27 -0.98
CA LEU A 72 -6.83 4.87 -2.16
C LEU A 72 -8.05 4.08 -2.61
N ASN A 73 -7.95 2.75 -2.67
CA ASN A 73 -9.07 1.88 -3.04
C ASN A 73 -10.27 2.00 -2.08
N SER A 74 -10.00 2.18 -0.78
CA SER A 74 -11.06 2.38 0.22
C SER A 74 -11.83 3.69 -0.02
N HIS A 75 -11.14 4.76 -0.42
CA HIS A 75 -11.78 6.03 -0.78
C HIS A 75 -12.63 5.91 -2.04
N PHE A 76 -12.12 5.29 -3.12
CA PHE A 76 -12.90 5.10 -4.35
C PHE A 76 -14.16 4.26 -4.13
N SER A 77 -14.07 3.22 -3.30
CA SER A 77 -15.22 2.36 -3.00
C SER A 77 -16.32 3.09 -2.22
N SER A 78 -15.98 4.13 -1.45
CA SER A 78 -16.95 4.91 -0.66
C SER A 78 -17.69 6.00 -1.45
N ILE A 79 -17.17 6.42 -2.61
CA ILE A 79 -17.67 7.57 -3.36
C ILE A 79 -18.67 7.17 -4.46
N ASP A 80 -18.61 5.92 -4.94
CA ASP A 80 -19.30 5.50 -6.16
C ASP A 80 -20.34 4.38 -5.94
N GLU A 81 -21.39 4.67 -5.16
CA GLU A 81 -22.61 3.84 -5.19
C GLU A 81 -23.42 4.02 -6.50
N LYS A 82 -23.07 5.00 -7.34
CA LYS A 82 -23.88 5.44 -8.50
C LYS A 82 -23.21 5.36 -9.87
N LYS A 83 -21.92 4.98 -10.01
CA LYS A 83 -21.29 4.79 -11.33
C LYS A 83 -20.76 3.37 -11.54
N THR A 84 -20.93 2.92 -12.78
CA THR A 84 -20.68 1.60 -13.36
C THR A 84 -19.21 1.16 -13.44
N ALA A 85 -18.25 1.94 -12.96
CA ALA A 85 -16.83 1.56 -12.96
C ALA A 85 -16.50 0.84 -11.64
N THR A 86 -16.61 -0.48 -11.63
CA THR A 86 -16.31 -1.30 -10.44
C THR A 86 -14.83 -1.17 -10.08
N ALA A 87 -14.53 -0.71 -8.85
CA ALA A 87 -13.16 -0.70 -8.33
C ALA A 87 -12.52 -2.09 -8.40
N PRO A 88 -11.20 -2.19 -8.66
CA PRO A 88 -10.51 -3.48 -8.73
C PRO A 88 -10.63 -4.25 -7.40
N LYS A 89 -10.87 -5.56 -7.48
CA LYS A 89 -10.80 -6.42 -6.30
C LYS A 89 -9.35 -6.61 -5.87
N LEU A 90 -9.02 -6.20 -4.65
CA LEU A 90 -7.67 -6.31 -4.12
C LEU A 90 -7.44 -7.67 -3.43
N ARG A 91 -6.26 -8.26 -3.65
CA ARG A 91 -5.78 -9.47 -2.97
C ARG A 91 -4.36 -9.23 -2.49
N LEU A 92 -4.13 -9.36 -1.19
CA LEU A 92 -2.82 -9.21 -0.57
C LEU A 92 -2.36 -10.56 -0.01
N LEU A 93 -1.16 -10.99 -0.40
CA LEU A 93 -0.45 -12.07 0.26
C LEU A 93 0.81 -11.47 0.91
N TRP A 94 0.87 -11.54 2.24
CA TRP A 94 1.92 -10.92 3.01
C TRP A 94 2.70 -11.97 3.82
N PHE A 95 3.97 -12.13 3.46
CA PHE A 95 4.87 -13.11 4.04
C PHE A 95 5.68 -12.49 5.18
N ASN A 96 5.62 -13.10 6.36
CA ASN A 96 6.37 -12.75 7.55
C ASN A 96 6.97 -14.01 8.20
N ARG A 97 7.96 -13.88 9.09
CA ARG A 97 8.58 -15.04 9.76
C ARG A 97 7.76 -15.49 10.96
N THR A 98 7.27 -14.54 11.74
CA THR A 98 6.41 -14.77 12.90
C THR A 98 5.17 -13.87 12.83
N LEU A 99 4.19 -14.09 13.72
CA LEU A 99 3.04 -13.20 13.85
C LEU A 99 3.44 -11.83 14.38
N ASP A 100 4.46 -11.77 15.25
CA ASP A 100 4.96 -10.50 15.80
C ASP A 100 5.61 -9.57 14.75
N ASP A 101 5.98 -10.10 13.58
CA ASP A 101 6.46 -9.29 12.44
C ASP A 101 5.31 -8.55 11.71
N ILE A 102 4.05 -8.91 11.99
CA ILE A 102 2.86 -8.31 11.36
C ILE A 102 2.58 -6.96 11.99
N VAL A 103 3.14 -5.91 11.39
CA VAL A 103 2.81 -4.52 11.74
C VAL A 103 1.41 -4.13 11.25
N LEU A 104 0.72 -3.28 12.02
CA LEU A 104 -0.60 -2.75 11.66
C LEU A 104 -1.69 -3.84 11.46
N GLU A 105 -1.59 -4.94 12.21
CA GLU A 105 -2.52 -6.07 12.11
C GLU A 105 -3.97 -5.62 12.32
N ASP A 106 -4.23 -4.82 13.35
CA ASP A 106 -5.56 -4.33 13.69
C ASP A 106 -6.12 -3.43 12.59
N GLU A 107 -5.35 -2.47 12.10
CA GLU A 107 -5.76 -1.57 11.02
C GLU A 107 -6.07 -2.35 9.74
N LEU A 108 -5.20 -3.28 9.36
CA LEU A 108 -5.40 -4.12 8.18
C LEU A 108 -6.63 -5.02 8.32
N SER A 109 -6.88 -5.56 9.51
CA SER A 109 -8.07 -6.37 9.81
C SER A 109 -9.35 -5.53 9.73
N GLN A 110 -9.32 -4.30 10.22
CA GLN A 110 -10.42 -3.35 10.08
C GLN A 110 -10.68 -3.00 8.60
N TYR A 111 -9.62 -2.76 7.82
CA TYR A 111 -9.76 -2.52 6.37
C TYR A 111 -10.35 -3.73 5.64
N ALA A 112 -9.86 -4.94 5.93
CA ALA A 112 -10.34 -6.17 5.31
C ALA A 112 -11.84 -6.40 5.60
N SER A 113 -12.26 -6.14 6.85
CA SER A 113 -13.66 -6.29 7.27
C SER A 113 -14.61 -5.35 6.54
N ARG A 114 -14.15 -4.13 6.18
CA ARG A 114 -14.96 -3.17 5.40
C ARG A 114 -15.09 -3.55 3.93
N LEU A 115 -14.08 -4.20 3.35
CA LEU A 115 -14.08 -4.61 1.94
C LEU A 115 -14.84 -5.93 1.70
N HIS A 116 -14.96 -6.76 2.74
CA HIS A 116 -15.67 -8.03 2.71
C HIS A 116 -16.53 -8.19 3.98
N PRO A 117 -17.67 -7.48 4.10
CA PRO A 117 -18.62 -7.77 5.17
C PRO A 117 -19.06 -9.23 5.01
N ARG A 118 -18.89 -10.01 6.08
CA ARG A 118 -19.37 -11.40 6.15
C ARG A 118 -20.89 -11.44 6.17
#